data_AF-A0A939HMC9-F1
#
_entry.id   AF-A0A939HMC9-F1
#
_cell.length_a   1.000
_cell.length_b   1.000
_cell.length_c   1.000
_cell.angle_alpha   90.00
_cell.angle_beta   90.00
_cell.angle_gamma   90.00
#
_symmetry.space_group_name_H-M   'P 1'
#
loop_
_entity.id
_entity.type
_entity.pdbx_description
1 polymer ?
#
loop_
_entity_poly.entity_id
_entity_poly.type
_entity_poly.pdbx_seq_one_letter_code
_entity_poly.pdbx_strand_id
1 'polypeptide(L)'
;MSPGPRPRPGPGTPHHSGAPHHAALRHWALYRDWCEATGREPLPADAGTLEAFLRQCPASRALTVARLGAIRLMHDRAGIAFAPLGEDTAPLPWRTGEGWLGLPEALACIPTTGWTRGLTGRRDGFILVAAGELGLSRTRIRHLGAGDIEAGPGHTIVAGTTVRRGQDAAGCPACAVTRWLDVLGRLEKDWRGGTRQYLALARPSPVHACEVPPTPGWQQAFTLIPGIDRHGWTSEGLALSTRSLSAVLARRQDPVQASRARDVRPTPAPDEREEPCGYTRERFEDISQMLDALDEKIADALKESERVLA
;
A
#
# COMPACT_ATOMS: atom_id res chain seq x y z
N MET A 1 7.71 56.89 -22.41
CA MET A 1 8.16 56.04 -23.54
C MET A 1 8.82 54.81 -22.94
N SER A 2 8.33 53.65 -23.37
CA SER A 2 8.26 52.40 -22.59
C SER A 2 9.54 51.56 -22.61
N PRO A 3 9.85 50.80 -21.54
CA PRO A 3 10.91 49.80 -21.57
C PRO A 3 10.43 48.51 -22.25
N GLY A 4 11.30 47.93 -23.09
CA GLY A 4 11.01 46.82 -23.99
C GLY A 4 10.75 45.46 -23.31
N PRO A 5 10.13 44.50 -24.03
CA PRO A 5 9.73 43.22 -23.48
C PRO A 5 10.91 42.25 -23.31
N ARG A 6 10.95 41.55 -22.19
CA ARG A 6 11.92 40.49 -21.87
C ARG A 6 11.65 39.21 -22.70
N PRO A 7 12.68 38.44 -23.07
CA PRO A 7 12.51 37.17 -23.79
C PRO A 7 11.86 36.10 -22.91
N ARG A 8 10.95 35.31 -23.49
CA ARG A 8 10.27 34.18 -22.84
C ARG A 8 11.23 32.97 -22.75
N PRO A 9 11.24 32.23 -21.64
CA PRO A 9 12.00 30.98 -21.53
C PRO A 9 11.37 29.89 -22.41
N GLY A 10 12.20 29.13 -23.11
CA GLY A 10 11.77 28.02 -23.98
C GLY A 10 11.17 26.84 -23.22
N PRO A 11 10.46 25.92 -23.90
CA PRO A 11 9.84 24.77 -23.28
C PRO A 11 10.91 23.80 -22.78
N GLY A 12 11.06 23.74 -21.46
CA GLY A 12 11.90 22.78 -20.77
C GLY A 12 11.41 21.35 -21.00
N THR A 13 12.39 20.48 -21.21
CA THR A 13 12.34 19.02 -21.30
C THR A 13 11.32 18.33 -20.37
N PRO A 14 10.65 17.26 -20.82
CA PRO A 14 9.77 16.48 -19.97
C PRO A 14 10.61 15.70 -18.97
N HIS A 15 10.38 15.94 -17.68
CA HIS A 15 11.04 15.22 -16.62
C HIS A 15 10.00 14.61 -15.68
N HIS A 16 10.16 13.29 -15.46
CA HIS A 16 9.89 12.53 -14.23
C HIS A 16 8.79 11.44 -14.27
N SER A 17 9.13 10.31 -14.92
CA SER A 17 8.64 8.96 -14.54
C SER A 17 9.49 8.31 -13.43
N GLY A 18 10.05 9.09 -12.49
CA GLY A 18 10.99 8.61 -11.44
C GLY A 18 10.69 9.07 -10.01
N ALA A 19 9.51 9.66 -9.78
CA ALA A 19 9.20 10.42 -8.56
C ALA A 19 9.33 9.66 -7.20
N PRO A 20 8.97 8.37 -7.05
CA PRO A 20 8.99 7.72 -5.74
C PRO A 20 10.41 7.46 -5.21
N HIS A 21 11.33 7.11 -6.10
CA HIS A 21 12.72 6.80 -5.76
C HIS A 21 13.48 8.07 -5.38
N HIS A 22 13.24 9.17 -6.10
CA HIS A 22 13.84 10.47 -5.81
C HIS A 22 13.40 11.06 -4.47
N ALA A 23 12.14 10.91 -4.07
CA ALA A 23 11.66 11.42 -2.78
C ALA A 23 12.28 10.65 -1.60
N ALA A 24 12.36 9.31 -1.70
CA ALA A 24 13.04 8.48 -0.71
C ALA A 24 14.53 8.83 -0.60
N LEU A 25 15.23 9.04 -1.73
CA LEU A 25 16.63 9.46 -1.75
C LEU A 25 16.87 10.81 -1.08
N ARG A 26 15.93 11.76 -1.20
CA ARG A 26 16.02 13.07 -0.51
C ARG A 26 15.90 12.94 1.00
N HIS A 27 14.99 12.10 1.47
CA HIS A 27 14.84 11.85 2.91
C HIS A 27 16.01 11.07 3.49
N TRP A 28 16.58 10.14 2.71
CA TRP A 28 17.82 9.47 3.05
C TRP A 28 19.00 10.44 3.12
N ALA A 29 19.16 11.31 2.12
CA ALA A 29 20.22 12.31 2.09
C ALA A 29 20.18 13.20 3.34
N LEU A 30 18.99 13.70 3.73
CA LEU A 30 18.84 14.48 4.95
C LEU A 30 19.31 13.73 6.21
N TYR A 31 18.95 12.45 6.36
CA TYR A 31 19.37 11.65 7.49
C TYR A 31 20.88 11.40 7.50
N ARG A 32 21.46 11.07 6.34
CA ARG A 32 22.91 10.88 6.19
C ARG A 32 23.68 12.16 6.50
N ASP A 33 23.24 13.30 5.99
CA ASP A 33 23.88 14.59 6.22
C ASP A 33 23.79 14.99 7.72
N TRP A 34 22.68 14.64 8.40
CA TRP A 34 22.56 14.79 9.85
C TRP A 34 23.49 13.84 10.63
N CYS A 35 23.62 12.59 10.21
CA CYS A 35 24.56 11.62 10.79
C CYS A 35 26.00 12.13 10.66
N GLU A 36 26.39 12.62 9.49
CA GLU A 36 27.70 13.23 9.25
C GLU A 36 27.94 14.44 10.16
N ALA A 37 26.96 15.35 10.26
CA ALA A 37 27.04 16.52 11.12
C ALA A 37 27.10 16.20 12.63
N THR A 38 26.58 15.04 13.06
CA THR A 38 26.54 14.61 14.47
C THR A 38 27.59 13.56 14.81
N GLY A 39 28.46 13.20 13.86
CA GLY A 39 29.50 12.18 14.04
C GLY A 39 28.95 10.78 14.27
N ARG A 40 27.77 10.47 13.71
CA ARG A 40 27.09 9.18 13.84
C ARG A 40 27.19 8.40 12.54
N GLU A 41 27.25 7.07 12.66
CA GLU A 41 27.13 6.20 11.49
C GLU A 41 25.67 6.15 11.00
N PRO A 42 25.41 6.29 9.69
CA PRO A 42 24.05 6.20 9.15
C PRO A 42 23.44 4.80 9.26
N LEU A 43 24.26 3.74 9.16
CA LEU A 43 23.85 2.34 9.26
C LEU A 43 24.82 1.56 10.16
N PRO A 44 24.32 0.68 11.05
CA PRO A 44 22.91 0.49 11.40
C PRO A 44 22.33 1.69 12.17
N ALA A 45 21.13 2.10 11.78
CA ALA A 45 20.38 3.13 12.50
C ALA A 45 19.72 2.51 13.75
N ASP A 46 20.40 2.62 14.90
CA ASP A 46 19.86 2.18 16.18
C ASP A 46 18.73 3.11 16.69
N ALA A 47 17.93 2.61 17.63
CA ALA A 47 16.79 3.34 18.19
C ALA A 47 17.18 4.71 18.79
N GLY A 48 18.31 4.79 19.48
CA GLY A 48 18.79 6.04 20.08
C GLY A 48 19.20 7.06 19.03
N THR A 49 19.82 6.60 17.94
CA THR A 49 20.18 7.43 16.77
C THR A 49 18.94 7.94 16.05
N LEU A 50 17.93 7.11 15.83
CA LEU A 50 16.66 7.52 15.22
C LEU A 50 15.89 8.52 16.10
N GLU A 51 15.83 8.30 17.41
CA GLU A 51 15.19 9.25 18.33
C GLU A 51 15.90 10.60 18.35
N ALA A 52 17.24 10.61 18.36
CA ALA A 52 18.02 11.84 18.30
C ALA A 52 17.76 12.59 16.99
N PHE A 53 17.73 11.89 15.86
CA PHE A 53 17.40 12.48 14.56
C PHE A 53 16.01 13.10 14.54
N LEU A 54 14.98 12.38 14.97
CA LEU A 54 13.60 12.87 14.95
C LEU A 54 13.38 14.04 15.91
N ARG A 55 14.14 14.09 17.01
CA ARG A 55 14.12 15.22 17.96
C ARG A 55 14.79 16.46 17.40
N GLN A 56 15.93 16.31 16.72
CA GLN A 56 16.71 17.42 16.17
C GLN A 56 16.24 17.90 14.80
N CYS A 57 15.51 17.06 14.07
CA CYS A 57 14.83 17.40 12.83
C CYS A 57 13.32 17.20 12.97
N PRO A 58 12.59 18.02 13.75
CA PRO A 58 11.15 17.90 13.90
C PRO A 58 10.43 17.96 12.55
N ALA A 59 9.37 17.18 12.40
CA ALA A 59 8.58 17.18 11.18
C ALA A 59 7.13 16.80 11.45
N SER A 60 6.26 17.03 10.47
CA SER A 60 4.90 16.49 10.52
C SER A 60 4.94 14.96 10.57
N ARG A 61 3.90 14.35 11.14
CA ARG A 61 3.80 12.88 11.25
C ARG A 61 3.99 12.17 9.90
N ALA A 62 3.46 12.74 8.81
CA ALA A 62 3.62 12.20 7.45
C ALA A 62 5.09 12.19 7.02
N LEU A 63 5.81 13.28 7.26
CA LEU A 63 7.21 13.42 6.86
C LEU A 63 8.16 12.59 7.75
N THR A 64 7.86 12.46 9.05
CA THR A 64 8.56 11.54 9.96
C THR A 64 8.48 10.10 9.45
N VAL A 65 7.31 9.66 9.01
CA VAL A 65 7.14 8.31 8.46
C VAL A 65 7.86 8.16 7.12
N ALA A 66 7.78 9.16 6.22
CA ALA A 66 8.53 9.14 4.97
C ALA A 66 10.05 9.03 5.19
N ARG A 67 10.57 9.69 6.22
CA ARG A 67 11.99 9.60 6.63
C ARG A 67 12.35 8.22 7.17
N LEU A 68 11.56 7.68 8.11
CA LEU A 68 11.78 6.33 8.63
C LEU A 68 11.69 5.27 7.52
N GLY A 69 10.78 5.43 6.57
CA GLY A 69 10.67 4.56 5.39
C GLY A 69 11.90 4.63 4.48
N ALA A 70 12.46 5.83 4.26
CA ALA A 70 13.69 5.98 3.50
C ALA A 70 14.91 5.36 4.20
N ILE A 71 15.02 5.47 5.53
CA ILE A 71 16.09 4.85 6.31
C ILE A 71 15.96 3.33 6.27
N ARG A 72 14.74 2.81 6.45
CA ARG A 72 14.45 1.38 6.33
C ARG A 72 14.82 0.84 4.95
N LEU A 73 14.46 1.53 3.89
CA LEU A 73 14.81 1.13 2.52
C LEU A 73 16.33 0.96 2.34
N MET A 74 17.14 1.77 3.01
CA MET A 74 18.59 1.68 2.95
C MET A 74 19.16 0.57 3.82
N HIS A 75 18.52 0.27 4.96
CA HIS A 75 18.76 -0.96 5.72
C HIS A 75 18.51 -2.21 4.87
N ASP A 76 17.37 -2.26 4.18
CA ASP A 76 17.00 -3.39 3.31
C ASP A 76 18.02 -3.55 2.16
N ARG A 77 18.46 -2.45 1.54
CA ARG A 77 19.51 -2.47 0.50
C ARG A 77 20.87 -2.91 1.02
N ALA A 78 21.19 -2.61 2.26
CA ALA A 78 22.44 -3.02 2.90
C ALA A 78 22.38 -4.45 3.47
N GLY A 79 21.20 -5.09 3.46
CA GLY A 79 21.00 -6.41 4.08
C GLY A 79 21.08 -6.36 5.62
N ILE A 80 20.83 -5.20 6.23
CA ILE A 80 20.96 -4.99 7.68
C ILE A 80 19.57 -4.94 8.30
N ALA A 81 19.30 -5.78 9.31
CA ALA A 81 18.03 -5.77 10.03
C ALA A 81 17.72 -4.38 10.61
N PHE A 82 16.49 -3.90 10.39
CA PHE A 82 16.02 -2.61 10.91
C PHE A 82 15.18 -2.82 12.18
N ALA A 83 15.71 -2.42 13.34
CA ALA A 83 15.04 -2.51 14.64
C ALA A 83 14.86 -1.11 15.23
N PRO A 84 13.82 -0.35 14.82
CA PRO A 84 13.77 1.07 15.10
C PRO A 84 13.47 1.44 16.56
N LEU A 85 12.86 0.54 17.34
CA LEU A 85 12.43 0.80 18.72
C LEU A 85 12.40 -0.53 19.48
N GLY A 86 12.87 -0.53 20.73
CA GLY A 86 13.09 -1.73 21.56
C GLY A 86 11.88 -2.65 21.75
N GLU A 87 12.15 -3.87 22.21
CA GLU A 87 11.18 -4.95 22.41
C GLU A 87 9.89 -4.47 23.11
N ASP A 88 8.76 -4.65 22.40
CA ASP A 88 7.43 -4.31 22.88
C ASP A 88 7.05 -5.18 24.09
N THR A 89 7.13 -4.61 25.29
CA THR A 89 6.48 -5.14 26.50
C THR A 89 4.97 -4.84 26.54
N ALA A 90 4.42 -4.29 25.46
CA ALA A 90 3.00 -3.97 25.37
C ALA A 90 2.13 -5.24 25.36
N PRO A 91 0.97 -5.24 26.05
CA PRO A 91 0.08 -6.38 26.07
C PRO A 91 -0.36 -6.77 24.66
N LEU A 92 -0.37 -8.08 24.41
CA LEU A 92 -0.75 -8.64 23.12
C LEU A 92 -2.14 -8.13 22.70
N PRO A 93 -2.31 -7.76 21.43
CA PRO A 93 -3.50 -7.08 21.01
C PRO A 93 -4.70 -8.02 20.81
N TRP A 94 -4.45 -9.32 20.71
CA TRP A 94 -5.43 -10.36 20.50
C TRP A 94 -6.18 -10.70 21.79
N ARG A 95 -7.51 -10.70 21.74
CA ARG A 95 -8.36 -11.09 22.87
C ARG A 95 -8.68 -12.58 22.85
N THR A 96 -8.66 -13.21 24.01
CA THR A 96 -9.06 -14.61 24.23
C THR A 96 -10.17 -14.67 25.30
N GLY A 97 -10.98 -15.73 25.28
CA GLY A 97 -12.05 -15.96 26.25
C GLY A 97 -13.46 -15.91 25.67
N GLU A 98 -14.45 -16.19 26.51
CA GLU A 98 -15.88 -16.20 26.14
C GLU A 98 -16.32 -14.84 25.57
N GLY A 99 -16.96 -14.86 24.41
CA GLY A 99 -17.45 -13.66 23.72
C GLY A 99 -16.52 -13.09 22.63
N TRP A 100 -15.34 -13.65 22.41
CA TRP A 100 -14.46 -13.30 21.29
C TRP A 100 -14.31 -14.47 20.32
N LEU A 101 -14.33 -14.18 19.01
CA LEU A 101 -14.04 -15.18 17.99
C LEU A 101 -12.55 -15.57 18.00
N GLY A 102 -12.31 -16.86 17.78
CA GLY A 102 -11.00 -17.38 17.41
C GLY A 102 -10.55 -16.87 16.04
N LEU A 103 -9.27 -17.06 15.74
CA LEU A 103 -8.68 -16.55 14.50
C LEU A 103 -9.31 -17.18 13.25
N PRO A 104 -9.46 -18.52 13.13
CA PRO A 104 -10.08 -19.12 11.96
C PRO A 104 -11.53 -18.64 11.74
N GLU A 105 -12.31 -18.52 12.82
CA GLU A 105 -13.70 -18.06 12.77
C GLU A 105 -13.79 -16.60 12.33
N ALA A 106 -12.94 -15.73 12.89
CA ALA A 106 -12.87 -14.32 12.54
C ALA A 106 -12.46 -14.14 11.06
N LEU A 107 -11.45 -14.89 10.60
CA LEU A 107 -10.98 -14.87 9.21
C LEU A 107 -12.08 -15.33 8.24
N ALA A 108 -12.82 -16.39 8.58
CA ALA A 108 -13.92 -16.89 7.76
C ALA A 108 -15.07 -15.88 7.60
N CYS A 109 -15.19 -14.90 8.49
CA CYS A 109 -16.20 -13.84 8.42
C CYS A 109 -15.72 -12.57 7.67
N ILE A 110 -14.48 -12.53 7.21
CA ILE A 110 -13.93 -11.37 6.53
C ILE A 110 -14.43 -11.31 5.08
N PRO A 111 -14.97 -10.14 4.63
CA PRO A 111 -15.25 -9.92 3.23
C PRO A 111 -13.95 -9.97 2.41
N THR A 112 -13.87 -10.90 1.45
CA THR A 112 -12.72 -11.04 0.55
C THR A 112 -12.99 -10.58 -0.88
N THR A 113 -14.24 -10.17 -1.16
CA THR A 113 -14.74 -9.76 -2.48
C THR A 113 -15.42 -8.39 -2.42
N GLY A 114 -15.57 -7.76 -3.59
CA GLY A 114 -16.25 -6.49 -3.76
C GLY A 114 -15.38 -5.27 -3.42
N TRP A 115 -15.56 -4.20 -4.19
CA TRP A 115 -14.96 -2.90 -3.91
C TRP A 115 -15.88 -2.09 -3.00
N THR A 116 -15.48 -1.56 -1.84
CA THR A 116 -14.17 -1.53 -1.15
C THR A 116 -14.06 -2.52 0.02
N ARG A 117 -15.13 -3.28 0.28
CA ARG A 117 -15.22 -4.21 1.43
C ARG A 117 -14.20 -5.34 1.34
N GLY A 118 -13.98 -5.92 0.16
CA GLY A 118 -12.96 -6.95 -0.06
C GLY A 118 -11.54 -6.43 0.09
N LEU A 119 -11.29 -5.18 -0.32
CA LEU A 119 -9.99 -4.52 -0.12
C LEU A 119 -9.68 -4.36 1.37
N THR A 120 -10.57 -3.69 2.10
CA THR A 120 -10.42 -3.44 3.54
C THR A 120 -10.45 -4.72 4.35
N GLY A 121 -11.28 -5.69 3.96
CA GLY A 121 -11.36 -7.00 4.59
C GLY A 121 -10.07 -7.79 4.47
N ARG A 122 -9.46 -7.88 3.27
CA ARG A 122 -8.17 -8.57 3.11
C ARG A 122 -7.06 -7.96 3.96
N ARG A 123 -6.97 -6.62 4.05
CA ARG A 123 -6.05 -5.93 4.98
C ARG A 123 -6.34 -6.30 6.43
N ASP A 124 -7.61 -6.26 6.84
CA ASP A 124 -8.02 -6.62 8.19
C ASP A 124 -7.65 -8.08 8.51
N GLY A 125 -7.71 -8.99 7.54
CA GLY A 125 -7.30 -10.39 7.68
C GLY A 125 -5.81 -10.54 7.97
N PHE A 126 -4.95 -9.83 7.24
CA PHE A 126 -3.52 -9.76 7.55
C PHE A 126 -3.26 -9.24 8.98
N ILE A 127 -3.98 -8.19 9.40
CA ILE A 127 -3.87 -7.64 10.77
C ILE A 127 -4.26 -8.67 11.83
N LEU A 128 -5.32 -9.47 11.60
CA LEU A 128 -5.72 -10.52 12.53
C LEU A 128 -4.66 -11.62 12.64
N VAL A 129 -4.06 -12.06 11.54
CA VAL A 129 -2.99 -13.07 11.57
C VAL A 129 -1.78 -12.54 12.35
N ALA A 130 -1.37 -11.31 12.05
CA ALA A 130 -0.24 -10.67 12.72
C ALA A 130 -0.46 -10.52 14.24
N ALA A 131 -1.69 -10.18 14.65
CA ALA A 131 -2.04 -10.05 16.07
C ALA A 131 -2.27 -11.39 16.78
N GLY A 132 -3.03 -12.29 16.15
CA GLY A 132 -3.61 -13.47 16.79
C GLY A 132 -2.76 -14.72 16.69
N GLU A 133 -2.07 -14.92 15.58
CA GLU A 133 -1.19 -16.08 15.40
C GLU A 133 0.26 -15.76 15.71
N LEU A 134 0.74 -14.62 15.19
CA LEU A 134 2.13 -14.23 15.35
C LEU A 134 2.41 -13.50 16.67
N GLY A 135 1.36 -13.15 17.42
CA GLY A 135 1.48 -12.44 18.69
C GLY A 135 2.20 -11.09 18.57
N LEU A 136 2.12 -10.42 17.43
CA LEU A 136 2.80 -9.15 17.24
C LEU A 136 2.04 -8.03 17.96
N SER A 137 2.78 -7.14 18.61
CA SER A 137 2.22 -5.93 19.21
C SER A 137 1.62 -5.01 18.13
N ARG A 138 0.78 -4.05 18.53
CA ARG A 138 0.29 -3.01 17.60
C ARG A 138 1.42 -2.18 17.01
N THR A 139 2.46 -1.91 17.79
CA THR A 139 3.62 -1.16 17.32
C THR A 139 4.38 -1.98 16.29
N ARG A 140 4.65 -3.26 16.56
CA ARG A 140 5.34 -4.15 15.63
C ARG A 140 4.55 -4.33 14.34
N ILE A 141 3.24 -4.56 14.40
CA ILE A 141 2.35 -4.67 13.23
C ILE A 141 2.44 -3.42 12.34
N ARG A 142 2.54 -2.21 12.90
CA ARG A 142 2.67 -0.96 12.13
C ARG A 142 3.99 -0.80 11.42
N HIS A 143 5.03 -1.41 11.95
CA HIS A 143 6.38 -1.36 11.40
C HIS A 143 6.71 -2.61 10.59
N LEU A 144 5.75 -3.49 10.31
CA LEU A 144 5.96 -4.55 9.32
C LEU A 144 6.16 -3.91 7.94
N GLY A 145 7.16 -4.41 7.23
CA GLY A 145 7.44 -4.03 5.85
C GLY A 145 7.88 -5.24 5.03
N ALA A 146 8.25 -4.98 3.77
CA ALA A 146 8.48 -6.04 2.81
C ALA A 146 9.55 -7.05 3.24
N GLY A 147 10.66 -6.58 3.83
CA GLY A 147 11.74 -7.45 4.33
C GLY A 147 11.36 -8.32 5.53
N ASP A 148 10.22 -8.06 6.19
CA ASP A 148 9.71 -8.95 7.23
C ASP A 148 8.88 -10.13 6.66
N ILE A 149 8.66 -10.19 5.35
CA ILE A 149 7.77 -11.18 4.72
C ILE A 149 8.53 -12.03 3.70
N GLU A 150 8.42 -13.34 3.87
CA GLU A 150 8.77 -14.31 2.84
C GLU A 150 7.51 -15.05 2.41
N ALA A 151 7.12 -14.89 1.15
CA ALA A 151 5.91 -15.51 0.60
C ALA A 151 6.25 -16.35 -0.63
N GLY A 152 5.91 -17.63 -0.58
CA GLY A 152 6.08 -18.60 -1.66
C GLY A 152 4.93 -19.62 -1.71
N PRO A 153 4.97 -20.56 -2.65
CA PRO A 153 3.94 -21.60 -2.79
C PRO A 153 3.88 -22.46 -1.52
N GLY A 154 2.75 -22.41 -0.80
CA GLY A 154 2.53 -23.18 0.43
C GLY A 154 3.37 -22.74 1.64
N HIS A 155 4.15 -21.65 1.50
CA HIS A 155 5.09 -21.18 2.51
C HIS A 155 4.91 -19.68 2.73
N THR A 156 4.66 -19.27 3.97
CA THR A 156 4.54 -17.86 4.32
C THR A 156 5.18 -17.63 5.68
N ILE A 157 6.22 -16.81 5.74
CA ILE A 157 6.86 -16.34 6.96
C ILE A 157 6.58 -14.84 7.09
N VAL A 158 6.23 -14.42 8.30
CA VAL A 158 6.03 -13.02 8.65
C VAL A 158 6.77 -12.75 9.96
N ALA A 159 7.64 -11.75 9.96
CA ALA A 159 8.52 -11.40 11.07
C ALA A 159 9.30 -12.61 11.63
N GLY A 160 9.83 -13.45 10.74
CA GLY A 160 10.59 -14.65 11.11
C GLY A 160 9.76 -15.83 11.65
N THR A 161 8.43 -15.71 11.67
CA THR A 161 7.54 -16.78 12.14
C THR A 161 6.72 -17.35 10.99
N THR A 162 6.70 -18.68 10.85
CA THR A 162 5.90 -19.39 9.84
C THR A 162 4.41 -19.29 10.16
N VAL A 163 3.65 -18.76 9.22
CA VAL A 163 2.18 -18.69 9.28
C VAL A 163 1.62 -20.06 8.89
N ARG A 164 0.80 -20.64 9.75
CA ARG A 164 0.22 -21.96 9.55
C ARG A 164 -0.85 -21.93 8.46
N ARG A 165 -0.89 -23.01 7.68
CA ARG A 165 -2.00 -23.30 6.79
C ARG A 165 -3.17 -23.83 7.61
N GLY A 166 -4.33 -23.18 7.51
CA GLY A 166 -5.58 -23.67 8.08
C GLY A 166 -6.18 -24.80 7.23
N GLN A 167 -7.15 -25.52 7.80
CA GLN A 167 -7.86 -26.60 7.09
C GLN A 167 -8.70 -26.02 5.93
N ASP A 168 -9.54 -25.03 6.23
CA ASP A 168 -10.41 -24.37 5.26
C ASP A 168 -9.79 -23.12 4.67
N ALA A 169 -9.91 -22.92 3.35
CA ALA A 169 -9.39 -21.74 2.67
C ALA A 169 -10.01 -20.42 3.18
N ALA A 170 -11.24 -20.44 3.70
CA ALA A 170 -11.91 -19.25 4.23
C ALA A 170 -11.29 -18.77 5.56
N GLY A 171 -10.97 -19.70 6.46
CA GLY A 171 -10.36 -19.42 7.77
C GLY A 171 -8.84 -19.55 7.80
N CYS A 172 -8.19 -19.83 6.66
CA CYS A 172 -6.76 -20.10 6.58
C CYS A 172 -5.92 -18.82 6.79
N PRO A 173 -5.05 -18.78 7.83
CA PRO A 173 -4.17 -17.64 8.09
C PRO A 173 -3.19 -17.35 6.95
N ALA A 174 -2.53 -18.36 6.41
CA ALA A 174 -1.65 -18.21 5.25
C ALA A 174 -2.39 -17.61 4.04
N CYS A 175 -3.62 -18.06 3.76
CA CYS A 175 -4.45 -17.48 2.71
C CYS A 175 -4.80 -16.02 2.96
N ALA A 176 -5.03 -15.62 4.21
CA ALA A 176 -5.32 -14.23 4.56
C ALA A 176 -4.12 -13.32 4.25
N VAL A 177 -2.91 -13.77 4.56
CA VAL A 177 -1.66 -13.06 4.20
C VAL A 177 -1.51 -12.99 2.69
N THR A 178 -1.59 -14.12 1.97
CA THR A 178 -1.41 -14.15 0.51
C THR A 178 -2.44 -13.28 -0.22
N ARG A 179 -3.72 -13.33 0.17
CA ARG A 179 -4.78 -12.50 -0.44
C ARG A 179 -4.54 -11.00 -0.26
N TRP A 180 -3.94 -10.61 0.87
CA TRP A 180 -3.59 -9.22 1.13
C TRP A 180 -2.38 -8.78 0.28
N LEU A 181 -1.31 -9.57 0.28
CA LEU A 181 -0.13 -9.29 -0.55
C LEU A 181 -0.47 -9.24 -2.04
N ASP A 182 -1.34 -10.12 -2.52
CA ASP A 182 -1.82 -10.12 -3.91
C ASP A 182 -2.54 -8.80 -4.26
N VAL A 183 -3.41 -8.31 -3.38
CA VAL A 183 -4.12 -7.05 -3.59
C VAL A 183 -3.19 -5.86 -3.45
N LEU A 184 -2.24 -5.89 -2.52
CA LEU A 184 -1.26 -4.83 -2.35
C LEU A 184 -0.35 -4.74 -3.59
N GLY A 185 0.12 -5.86 -4.12
CA GLY A 185 0.90 -5.89 -5.36
C GLY A 185 0.13 -5.34 -6.55
N ARG A 186 -1.17 -5.62 -6.65
CA ARG A 186 -2.04 -5.05 -7.69
C ARG A 186 -2.29 -3.56 -7.51
N LEU A 187 -2.38 -3.05 -6.27
CA LEU A 187 -2.50 -1.62 -6.03
C LEU A 187 -1.26 -0.86 -6.52
N GLU A 188 -0.08 -1.44 -6.32
CA GLU A 188 1.18 -0.86 -6.80
C GLU A 188 1.33 -0.99 -8.33
N LYS A 189 0.92 -2.13 -8.91
CA LYS A 189 1.12 -2.42 -10.34
C LYS A 189 0.00 -1.91 -11.26
N ASP A 190 -1.24 -2.30 -10.98
CA ASP A 190 -2.41 -2.11 -11.84
C ASP A 190 -3.25 -0.88 -11.44
N TRP A 191 -2.76 -0.13 -10.44
CA TRP A 191 -3.45 0.99 -9.82
C TRP A 191 -4.85 0.63 -9.31
N ARG A 192 -5.62 1.63 -8.86
CA ARG A 192 -6.98 1.42 -8.32
C ARG A 192 -7.94 0.79 -9.32
N GLY A 193 -7.83 1.11 -10.60
CA GLY A 193 -8.74 0.61 -11.64
C GLY A 193 -8.69 -0.91 -11.78
N GLY A 194 -7.49 -1.45 -12.01
CA GLY A 194 -7.30 -2.90 -12.13
C GLY A 194 -7.60 -3.63 -10.82
N THR A 195 -7.21 -3.07 -9.68
CA THR A 195 -7.52 -3.65 -8.36
C THR A 195 -9.04 -3.71 -8.10
N ARG A 196 -9.77 -2.65 -8.47
CA ARG A 196 -11.24 -2.60 -8.34
C ARG A 196 -11.89 -3.67 -9.19
N GLN A 197 -11.47 -3.82 -10.45
CA GLN A 197 -11.99 -4.86 -11.35
C GLN A 197 -11.71 -6.26 -10.80
N TYR A 198 -10.47 -6.51 -10.37
CA TYR A 198 -10.08 -7.78 -9.74
C TYR A 198 -10.96 -8.11 -8.52
N LEU A 199 -11.20 -7.15 -7.63
CA LEU A 199 -12.04 -7.37 -6.45
C LEU A 199 -13.53 -7.53 -6.78
N ALA A 200 -14.02 -6.88 -7.84
CA ALA A 200 -15.39 -7.04 -8.32
C ALA A 200 -15.63 -8.43 -8.93
N LEU A 201 -14.63 -8.97 -9.63
CA LEU A 201 -14.67 -10.30 -10.24
C LEU A 201 -14.32 -11.42 -9.27
N ALA A 202 -13.66 -11.12 -8.15
CA ALA A 202 -13.31 -12.10 -7.14
C ALA A 202 -14.55 -12.87 -6.65
N ARG A 203 -14.37 -14.18 -6.45
CA ARG A 203 -15.38 -15.08 -5.88
C ARG A 203 -14.75 -15.85 -4.71
N PRO A 204 -15.53 -16.21 -3.68
CA PRO A 204 -15.07 -17.15 -2.68
C PRO A 204 -14.64 -18.44 -3.36
N SER A 205 -13.48 -18.95 -2.98
CA SER A 205 -12.92 -20.19 -3.53
C SER A 205 -12.58 -21.13 -2.37
N PRO A 206 -12.91 -22.44 -2.49
CA PRO A 206 -12.45 -23.45 -1.54
C PRO A 206 -10.96 -23.76 -1.71
N VAL A 207 -10.33 -23.31 -2.80
CA VAL A 207 -8.91 -23.51 -3.07
C VAL A 207 -8.08 -22.54 -2.23
N HIS A 208 -6.98 -23.05 -1.68
CA HIS A 208 -6.08 -22.28 -0.84
C HIS A 208 -5.30 -21.27 -1.68
N ALA A 209 -5.53 -19.98 -1.44
CA ALA A 209 -4.79 -18.91 -2.08
C ALA A 209 -3.29 -18.96 -1.76
N CYS A 210 -2.90 -19.51 -0.61
CA CYS A 210 -1.51 -19.64 -0.21
C CYS A 210 -0.71 -20.70 -0.99
N GLU A 211 -1.34 -21.48 -1.88
CA GLU A 211 -0.63 -22.42 -2.75
C GLU A 211 0.01 -21.73 -3.97
N VAL A 212 -0.40 -20.50 -4.26
CA VAL A 212 0.10 -19.69 -5.37
C VAL A 212 0.87 -18.50 -4.80
N PRO A 213 2.05 -18.14 -5.34
CA PRO A 213 2.77 -16.96 -4.88
C PRO A 213 1.93 -15.70 -5.14
N PRO A 214 1.95 -14.70 -4.24
CA PRO A 214 1.21 -13.46 -4.43
C PRO A 214 1.74 -12.68 -5.64
N THR A 215 0.87 -11.89 -6.29
CA THR A 215 1.28 -11.00 -7.39
C THR A 215 2.46 -10.11 -6.95
N PRO A 216 3.57 -10.07 -7.70
CA PRO A 216 4.71 -9.21 -7.38
C PRO A 216 4.32 -7.72 -7.31
N GLY A 217 5.08 -6.94 -6.54
CA GLY A 217 4.91 -5.48 -6.45
C GLY A 217 4.63 -5.00 -5.03
N TRP A 218 4.07 -5.85 -4.17
CA TRP A 218 3.82 -5.52 -2.76
C TRP A 218 5.12 -5.21 -1.99
N GLN A 219 6.27 -5.69 -2.47
CA GLN A 219 7.59 -5.37 -1.90
C GLN A 219 7.94 -3.89 -2.01
N GLN A 220 7.31 -3.17 -2.94
CA GLN A 220 7.54 -1.73 -3.17
C GLN A 220 6.64 -0.86 -2.27
N ALA A 221 5.65 -1.46 -1.60
CA ALA A 221 4.73 -0.73 -0.75
C ALA A 221 5.46 -0.16 0.48
N PHE A 222 5.30 1.14 0.72
CA PHE A 222 5.87 1.84 1.89
C PHE A 222 5.38 1.29 3.23
N THR A 223 4.15 0.79 3.26
CA THR A 223 3.57 0.15 4.44
C THR A 223 2.69 -1.01 4.02
N LEU A 224 2.73 -2.09 4.79
CA LEU A 224 1.88 -3.24 4.57
C LEU A 224 0.46 -3.04 5.09
N ILE A 225 0.17 -1.98 5.86
CA ILE A 225 -1.15 -1.74 6.43
C ILE A 225 -1.59 -0.28 6.26
N PRO A 226 -1.73 0.20 5.01
CA PRO A 226 -2.18 1.56 4.77
C PRO A 226 -3.58 1.77 5.35
N GLY A 227 -3.85 3.00 5.79
CA GLY A 227 -5.24 3.42 5.96
C GLY A 227 -5.95 3.36 4.61
N ILE A 228 -7.20 2.92 4.60
CA ILE A 228 -8.01 2.79 3.37
C ILE A 228 -9.34 3.47 3.66
N ASP A 229 -9.67 4.48 2.87
CA ASP A 229 -10.93 5.20 3.01
C ASP A 229 -12.12 4.45 2.38
N ARG A 230 -13.32 5.01 2.49
CA ARG A 230 -14.55 4.39 1.96
C ARG A 230 -14.54 4.21 0.43
N HIS A 231 -13.74 4.99 -0.29
CA HIS A 231 -13.62 4.96 -1.75
C HIS A 231 -12.43 4.11 -2.23
N GLY A 232 -11.58 3.64 -1.32
CA GLY A 232 -10.41 2.81 -1.59
C GLY A 232 -9.13 3.62 -1.78
N TRP A 233 -9.08 4.86 -1.29
CA TRP A 233 -7.84 5.63 -1.22
C TRP A 233 -6.96 5.15 -0.09
N THR A 234 -5.72 4.78 -0.42
CA THR A 234 -4.69 4.40 0.53
C THR A 234 -4.04 5.64 1.13
N SER A 235 -3.74 5.60 2.43
CA SER A 235 -2.96 6.64 3.10
C SER A 235 -1.51 6.55 2.62
N GLU A 236 -1.08 7.52 1.81
CA GLU A 236 0.26 7.52 1.21
C GLU A 236 1.33 7.49 2.30
N GLY A 237 2.16 6.45 2.28
CA GLY A 237 3.26 6.23 3.21
C GLY A 237 2.87 6.00 4.67
N LEU A 238 1.59 6.08 5.05
CA LEU A 238 1.15 6.06 6.45
C LEU A 238 0.48 4.74 6.83
N ALA A 239 1.14 3.97 7.69
CA ALA A 239 0.53 2.84 8.38
C ALA A 239 -0.68 3.29 9.22
N LEU A 240 -1.66 2.40 9.37
CA LEU A 240 -2.76 2.57 10.31
C LEU A 240 -2.25 2.97 11.70
N SER A 241 -3.02 3.81 12.39
CA SER A 241 -2.74 4.16 13.78
C SER A 241 -2.96 2.94 14.70
N THR A 242 -2.31 2.93 15.87
CA THR A 242 -2.55 1.90 16.91
C THR A 242 -4.03 1.86 17.33
N ARG A 243 -4.70 3.02 17.41
CA ARG A 243 -6.13 3.12 17.66
C ARG A 243 -6.98 2.46 16.56
N SER A 244 -6.63 2.71 15.30
CA SER A 244 -7.32 2.10 14.16
C SER A 244 -7.12 0.58 14.15
N LEU A 245 -5.91 0.11 14.47
CA LEU A 245 -5.63 -1.32 14.64
C LEU A 245 -6.48 -1.94 15.75
N SER A 246 -6.56 -1.30 16.93
CA SER A 246 -7.45 -1.76 18.01
C SER A 246 -8.91 -1.85 17.56
N ALA A 247 -9.39 -0.86 16.81
CA ALA A 247 -10.76 -0.86 16.30
C ALA A 247 -11.01 -1.97 15.28
N VAL A 248 -10.04 -2.26 14.42
CA VAL A 248 -10.10 -3.40 13.48
C VAL A 248 -10.18 -4.72 14.25
N LEU A 249 -9.25 -4.96 15.17
CA LEU A 249 -9.20 -6.20 15.96
C LEU A 249 -10.50 -6.40 16.75
N ALA A 250 -10.94 -5.39 17.51
CA ALA A 250 -12.17 -5.47 18.29
C ALA A 250 -13.40 -5.75 17.39
N ARG A 251 -13.55 -5.03 16.27
CA ARG A 251 -14.67 -5.22 15.35
C ARG A 251 -14.68 -6.62 14.73
N ARG A 252 -13.52 -7.18 14.40
CA ARG A 252 -13.42 -8.46 13.69
C ARG A 252 -13.47 -9.67 14.61
N GLN A 253 -13.10 -9.50 15.88
CA GLN A 253 -13.27 -10.53 16.90
C GLN A 253 -14.66 -10.53 17.53
N ASP A 254 -15.49 -9.51 17.29
CA ASP A 254 -16.87 -9.42 17.79
C ASP A 254 -17.81 -10.37 17.01
N PRO A 255 -18.41 -11.38 17.67
CA PRO A 255 -19.31 -12.35 17.04
C PRO A 255 -20.55 -11.71 16.40
N VAL A 256 -21.10 -10.64 16.99
CA VAL A 256 -22.31 -9.96 16.47
C VAL A 256 -21.99 -9.26 15.16
N GLN A 257 -20.83 -8.61 15.09
CA GLN A 257 -20.37 -7.94 13.88
C GLN A 257 -20.00 -8.95 12.78
N ALA A 258 -19.44 -10.08 13.17
CA ALA A 258 -19.10 -11.17 12.25
C ALA A 258 -20.36 -11.80 11.62
N SER A 259 -21.41 -12.05 12.40
CA SER A 259 -22.70 -12.53 11.88
C SER A 259 -23.32 -11.54 10.90
N ARG A 260 -23.35 -10.24 11.25
CA ARG A 260 -23.82 -9.19 10.34
C ARG A 260 -23.04 -9.13 9.04
N ALA A 261 -21.73 -9.41 9.07
CA ALA A 261 -20.91 -9.43 7.86
C ALA A 261 -21.26 -10.61 6.93
N ARG A 262 -21.65 -11.77 7.48
CA ARG A 262 -22.13 -12.94 6.72
C ARG A 262 -23.51 -12.71 6.11
N ASP A 263 -24.40 -12.05 6.85
CA ASP A 263 -25.79 -11.81 6.43
C ASP A 263 -25.94 -10.74 5.34
N VAL A 264 -24.86 -9.98 5.03
CA VAL A 264 -24.90 -9.10 3.86
C VAL A 264 -24.88 -9.96 2.61
N ARG A 265 -26.08 -10.26 2.10
CA ARG A 265 -26.33 -10.82 0.78
C ARG A 265 -25.41 -10.09 -0.22
N PRO A 266 -24.70 -10.81 -1.11
CA PRO A 266 -24.01 -10.16 -2.20
C PRO A 266 -25.02 -9.21 -2.84
N THR A 267 -24.69 -7.92 -2.90
CA THR A 267 -25.45 -7.01 -3.74
C THR A 267 -25.56 -7.73 -5.08
N PRO A 268 -26.77 -7.96 -5.63
CA PRO A 268 -26.86 -8.47 -6.99
C PRO A 268 -25.90 -7.62 -7.82
N ALA A 269 -25.14 -8.28 -8.71
CA ALA A 269 -24.38 -7.57 -9.74
C ALA A 269 -25.27 -6.42 -10.21
N PRO A 270 -24.73 -5.18 -10.30
CA PRO A 270 -25.56 -4.04 -10.65
C PRO A 270 -26.44 -4.49 -11.81
N ASP A 271 -27.75 -4.51 -11.53
CA ASP A 271 -28.76 -4.68 -12.55
C ASP A 271 -28.35 -3.80 -13.70
N GLU A 272 -28.56 -4.29 -14.92
CA GLU A 272 -28.34 -3.60 -16.18
C GLU A 272 -29.23 -2.35 -16.22
N ARG A 273 -28.97 -1.39 -15.32
CA ARG A 273 -29.16 0.00 -15.63
C ARG A 273 -28.20 0.20 -16.77
N GLU A 274 -28.77 0.17 -17.97
CA GLU A 274 -28.28 0.81 -19.17
C GLU A 274 -27.24 1.85 -18.76
N GLU A 275 -25.96 1.42 -18.74
CA GLU A 275 -24.89 2.37 -18.94
C GLU A 275 -25.30 3.05 -20.25
N PRO A 276 -25.35 4.39 -20.33
CA PRO A 276 -25.50 5.03 -21.61
C PRO A 276 -24.39 4.48 -22.51
N CYS A 277 -24.77 3.56 -23.39
CA CYS A 277 -23.90 2.96 -24.38
C CYS A 277 -23.44 4.11 -25.27
N GLY A 278 -22.23 4.59 -25.01
CA GLY A 278 -21.69 5.77 -25.68
C GLY A 278 -20.22 6.04 -25.37
N TYR A 279 -19.50 5.08 -24.79
CA TYR A 279 -18.04 5.09 -24.75
C TYR A 279 -17.51 4.01 -25.71
N THR A 280 -17.86 4.16 -26.98
CA THR A 280 -17.47 3.26 -28.07
C THR A 280 -16.04 3.53 -28.53
N ARG A 281 -15.46 2.53 -29.21
CA ARG A 281 -14.16 2.57 -29.90
C ARG A 281 -14.02 3.78 -30.84
N GLU A 282 -15.14 4.24 -31.40
CA GLU A 282 -15.22 5.48 -32.19
C GLU A 282 -14.76 6.69 -31.41
N ARG A 283 -15.05 6.81 -30.10
CA ARG A 283 -14.60 7.95 -29.30
C ARG A 283 -13.10 7.93 -29.03
N PHE A 284 -12.49 6.75 -29.01
CA PHE A 284 -11.02 6.62 -28.95
C PHE A 284 -10.38 6.94 -30.31
N GLU A 285 -11.03 6.57 -31.42
CA GLU A 285 -10.61 6.93 -32.76
C GLU A 285 -10.76 8.44 -33.01
N ASP A 286 -11.82 9.08 -32.51
CA ASP A 286 -12.03 10.53 -32.55
C ASP A 286 -10.98 11.27 -31.72
N ILE A 287 -10.64 10.76 -30.54
CA ILE A 287 -9.56 11.30 -29.71
C ILE A 287 -8.21 11.12 -30.40
N SER A 288 -7.96 9.97 -31.04
CA SER A 288 -6.73 9.73 -31.81
C SER A 288 -6.62 10.69 -33.00
N GLN A 289 -7.69 10.87 -33.77
CA GLN A 289 -7.73 11.80 -34.90
C GLN A 289 -7.55 13.27 -34.44
N MET A 290 -8.11 13.63 -33.29
CA MET A 290 -7.88 14.95 -32.70
C MET A 290 -6.43 15.17 -32.27
N LEU A 291 -5.75 14.12 -31.80
CA LEU A 291 -4.32 14.19 -31.43
C LEU A 291 -3.43 14.27 -32.67
N ASP A 292 -3.70 13.48 -33.71
CA ASP A 292 -2.96 13.53 -34.98
C ASP A 292 -3.06 14.91 -35.65
N ALA A 293 -4.26 15.50 -35.66
CA ALA A 293 -4.49 16.85 -36.18
C ALA A 293 -3.81 17.95 -35.33
N LEU A 294 -3.59 17.70 -34.04
CA LEU A 294 -2.86 18.61 -33.17
C LEU A 294 -1.35 18.55 -33.47
N ASP A 295 -0.82 17.35 -33.68
CA ASP A 295 0.59 17.12 -34.03
C ASP A 295 0.94 17.74 -35.39
N GLU A 296 0.05 17.65 -36.38
CA GLU A 296 0.23 18.29 -37.68
C GLU A 296 0.27 19.83 -37.55
N LYS A 297 -0.62 20.41 -36.75
CA LYS A 297 -0.61 21.86 -36.47
C LYS A 297 0.64 22.30 -35.72
N ILE A 298 1.17 21.47 -34.82
CA ILE A 298 2.43 21.74 -34.13
C ILE A 298 3.60 21.71 -35.13
N ALA A 299 3.61 20.75 -36.06
CA ALA A 299 4.64 20.65 -37.09
C ALA A 299 4.65 21.86 -38.03
N ASP A 300 3.48 22.34 -38.44
CA ASP A 300 3.36 23.52 -39.31
C ASP A 300 3.73 24.81 -38.59
N ALA A 301 3.35 24.95 -37.31
CA ALA A 301 3.75 26.09 -36.50
C ALA A 301 5.28 26.14 -36.29
N LEU A 302 5.94 24.98 -36.19
CA LEU A 302 7.40 24.90 -36.11
C LEU A 302 8.07 25.31 -37.42
N LYS A 303 7.58 24.83 -38.58
CA LYS A 303 8.10 25.23 -39.90
C LYS A 303 7.94 26.73 -40.18
N GLU A 304 6.80 27.31 -39.76
CA GLU A 304 6.57 28.75 -39.90
C GLU A 304 7.51 29.54 -38.99
N SER A 305 7.76 29.06 -37.77
CA SER A 305 8.74 29.69 -36.87
C SER A 305 10.17 29.62 -37.42
N GLU A 306 10.56 28.53 -38.09
CA GLU A 306 11.86 28.40 -38.75
C GLU A 306 11.99 29.34 -39.97
N ARG A 307 10.91 29.56 -40.72
CA ARG A 307 10.88 30.52 -41.84
C ARG A 307 10.98 31.98 -41.40
N VAL A 308 10.43 32.33 -40.24
CA VAL A 308 10.48 33.69 -39.69
C VAL A 308 11.86 33.99 -39.05
N LEU A 309 12.64 32.96 -38.73
CA LEU A 309 13.96 33.07 -38.12
C LEU A 309 15.14 32.92 -39.12
N ALA A 310 14.85 32.64 -40.40
CA ALA A 310 15.81 32.60 -41.51
C ALA A 310 15.82 33.92 -42.29
#